data_AF-A0A0K8UK63-F1
#
_entry.id   AF-A0A0K8UK63-F1
#
_cell.length_a   1.000
_cell.length_b   1.000
_cell.length_c   1.000
_cell.angle_alpha   90.00
_cell.angle_beta   90.00
_cell.angle_gamma   90.00
#
_symmetry.space_group_name_H-M   'P 1'
#
loop_
_entity.id
_entity.type
_entity.pdbx_description
1 polymer ?
#
loop_
_entity_poly.entity_id
_entity_poly.type
_entity_poly.pdbx_seq_one_letter_code
_entity_poly.pdbx_strand_id
1 'polypeptide(L)'
;QDYRGGSPGIITLRKEAPVTQKPAPVYNAQPATVRFQGGSNMRGDLKWPPPEYKEAAIRENEERRQLAQGPVCRPRKVHRDYTTFFAKNALNSYYPSYKIPPGTQHMCA
;
A
#
# COMPACT_ATOMS: atom_id res chain seq x y z
N GLN A 1 -42.40 -29.26 78.80
CA GLN A 1 -41.64 -28.03 79.06
C GLN A 1 -41.22 -27.47 77.72
N ASP A 2 -41.97 -26.49 77.24
CA ASP A 2 -41.67 -25.67 76.07
C ASP A 2 -40.50 -24.74 76.37
N TYR A 3 -39.49 -24.68 75.50
CA TYR A 3 -38.72 -23.45 75.26
C TYR A 3 -38.26 -23.41 73.80
N ARG A 4 -39.18 -22.92 72.96
CA ARG A 4 -38.98 -21.91 71.91
C ARG A 4 -37.57 -21.84 71.30
N GLY A 5 -37.37 -22.52 70.16
CA GLY A 5 -36.28 -22.21 69.24
C GLY A 5 -36.46 -20.77 68.72
N GLY A 6 -35.48 -19.92 68.98
CA GLY A 6 -35.49 -18.53 68.52
C GLY A 6 -35.58 -18.48 66.99
N SER A 7 -36.47 -17.61 66.48
CA SER A 7 -36.54 -17.27 65.05
C SER A 7 -35.13 -16.99 64.53
N PRO A 8 -34.64 -17.64 63.46
CA PRO A 8 -33.34 -17.28 62.91
C PRO A 8 -33.41 -15.80 62.53
N GLY A 9 -32.48 -15.01 63.08
CA GLY A 9 -32.41 -13.57 62.84
C GLY A 9 -32.34 -13.25 61.35
N ILE A 10 -32.76 -12.03 61.01
CA ILE A 10 -32.77 -11.49 59.64
C ILE A 10 -31.44 -11.81 58.93
N ILE A 11 -31.48 -12.66 57.91
CA ILE A 11 -30.32 -12.99 57.08
C ILE A 11 -30.19 -11.89 56.03
N THR A 12 -29.30 -10.92 56.25
CA THR A 12 -29.02 -9.87 55.25
C THR A 12 -28.10 -10.42 54.17
N LEU A 13 -28.60 -10.50 52.93
CA LEU A 13 -27.78 -10.88 51.77
C LEU A 13 -26.75 -9.80 51.45
N ARG A 14 -25.58 -10.21 50.95
CA ARG A 14 -24.57 -9.28 50.46
C ARG A 14 -25.07 -8.62 49.17
N LYS A 15 -24.79 -7.32 48.99
CA LYS A 15 -25.24 -6.55 47.83
C LYS A 15 -24.58 -6.98 46.52
N GLU A 16 -23.39 -7.55 46.58
CA GLU A 16 -22.61 -7.97 45.41
C GLU A 16 -21.97 -9.33 45.64
N ALA A 17 -21.80 -10.07 44.54
CA ALA A 17 -21.16 -11.36 44.57
C ALA A 17 -19.68 -11.20 44.92
N PRO A 18 -19.11 -12.08 45.77
CA PRO A 18 -17.69 -12.03 46.11
C PRO A 18 -16.86 -12.52 44.91
N VAL A 19 -16.62 -11.65 43.94
CA VAL A 19 -15.77 -11.94 42.78
C VAL A 19 -14.35 -11.49 43.11
N THR A 20 -13.49 -12.46 43.42
CA THR A 20 -12.05 -12.25 43.66
C THR A 20 -11.21 -12.41 42.40
N GLN A 21 -11.84 -12.75 41.27
CA GLN A 21 -11.16 -13.04 40.02
C GLN A 21 -10.67 -11.75 39.36
N LYS A 22 -9.36 -11.67 39.11
CA LYS A 22 -8.75 -10.58 38.33
C LYS A 22 -9.19 -10.70 36.86
N PRO A 23 -9.52 -9.59 36.17
CA PRO A 23 -9.91 -9.62 34.76
C PRO A 23 -8.76 -10.14 33.89
N ALA A 24 -9.10 -10.76 32.76
CA ALA A 24 -8.11 -11.28 31.83
C ALA A 24 -7.24 -10.14 31.26
N PRO A 25 -5.92 -10.34 31.10
CA PRO A 25 -5.05 -9.34 30.50
C PRO A 25 -5.39 -9.13 29.02
N VAL A 26 -5.55 -7.87 28.63
CA VAL A 26 -5.71 -7.48 27.22
C VAL A 26 -4.34 -7.24 26.63
N TYR A 27 -3.97 -8.01 25.60
CA TYR A 27 -2.73 -7.82 24.86
C TYR A 27 -2.98 -7.03 23.59
N ASN A 28 -2.28 -5.91 23.42
CA ASN A 28 -2.29 -5.15 22.18
C ASN A 28 -1.42 -5.87 21.15
N ALA A 29 -1.98 -6.19 19.97
CA ALA A 29 -1.20 -6.76 18.88
C ALA A 29 -0.18 -5.74 18.33
N GLN A 30 0.95 -6.24 17.82
CA GLN A 30 1.91 -5.41 17.09
C GLN A 30 1.27 -4.85 15.80
N PRO A 31 1.55 -3.61 15.40
CA PRO A 31 0.99 -3.04 14.18
C PRO A 31 1.47 -3.81 12.94
N ALA A 32 0.56 -4.09 12.00
CA ALA A 32 0.80 -4.90 10.80
C ALA A 32 1.85 -4.33 9.83
N THR A 33 2.37 -3.13 10.05
CA THR A 33 3.44 -2.54 9.24
C THR A 33 4.27 -1.59 10.09
N VAL A 34 5.48 -2.01 10.46
CA VAL A 34 6.52 -1.10 10.92
C VAL A 34 7.22 -0.59 9.66
N ARG A 35 6.86 0.61 9.19
CA ARG A 35 7.74 1.32 8.24
C ARG A 35 8.96 1.75 9.02
N PHE A 36 10.05 1.01 8.91
CA PHE A 36 11.33 1.32 9.54
C PHE A 36 11.86 2.63 8.95
N GLN A 37 11.55 3.75 9.62
CA GLN A 37 12.08 5.07 9.28
C GLN A 37 13.47 5.20 9.91
N GLY A 38 14.47 4.56 9.29
CA GLY A 38 15.87 4.76 9.66
C GLY A 38 16.63 3.48 9.94
N GLY A 39 17.58 3.20 9.05
CA GLY A 39 18.67 2.24 9.20
C GLY A 39 19.57 2.31 7.97
N SER A 40 20.80 1.84 8.10
CA SER A 40 21.66 1.63 6.94
C SER A 40 21.01 0.55 6.07
N ASN A 41 20.75 0.85 4.78
CA ASN A 41 20.31 -0.15 3.83
C ASN A 41 21.29 -1.32 3.86
N MET A 42 20.80 -2.53 4.15
CA MET A 42 21.64 -3.72 4.11
C MET A 42 22.13 -3.94 2.68
N ARG A 43 23.25 -4.66 2.51
CA ARG A 43 23.79 -5.01 1.20
C ARG A 43 22.80 -5.91 0.45
N GLY A 44 21.88 -5.30 -0.29
CA GLY A 44 20.74 -5.95 -0.95
C GLY A 44 19.46 -5.11 -0.97
N ASP A 45 19.32 -4.17 -0.04
CA ASP A 45 18.17 -3.22 0.03
C ASP A 45 18.30 -2.07 -0.98
N LEU A 46 19.43 -2.00 -1.68
CA LEU A 46 19.65 -1.02 -2.74
C LEU A 46 18.69 -1.31 -3.90
N LYS A 47 17.66 -0.47 -4.03
CA LYS A 47 16.71 -0.53 -5.13
C LYS A 47 17.45 -0.41 -6.46
N TRP A 48 17.28 -1.41 -7.31
CA TRP A 48 17.72 -1.38 -8.71
C TRP A 48 17.07 -0.20 -9.46
N PRO A 49 17.74 0.46 -10.40
CA PRO A 49 19.15 0.30 -10.79
C PRO A 49 20.11 0.92 -9.76
N PRO A 50 21.35 0.42 -9.66
CA PRO A 50 22.35 0.92 -8.73
C PRO A 50 22.57 2.44 -8.90
N PRO A 51 22.96 3.17 -7.83
CA PRO A 51 23.20 4.60 -7.91
C PRO A 51 24.26 4.95 -8.98
N GLU A 52 25.32 4.14 -9.09
CA GLU A 52 26.35 4.27 -10.12
C GLU A 52 25.77 4.26 -11.55
N TYR A 53 24.77 3.41 -11.79
CA TYR A 53 24.11 3.33 -13.09
C TYR A 53 23.26 4.57 -13.37
N LYS A 54 22.59 5.11 -12.34
CA LYS A 54 21.82 6.36 -12.48
C LYS A 54 22.75 7.53 -12.79
N GLU A 55 23.88 7.63 -12.10
CA GLU A 55 24.89 8.66 -12.32
C GLU A 55 25.49 8.57 -13.73
N ALA A 56 25.83 7.35 -14.19
CA ALA A 56 26.31 7.12 -15.54
C ALA A 56 25.27 7.51 -16.61
N ALA A 57 24.00 7.16 -16.41
CA ALA A 57 22.92 7.51 -17.32
C ALA A 57 22.65 9.02 -17.38
N ILE A 58 22.78 9.72 -16.25
CA ILE A 58 22.67 11.18 -16.19
C ILE A 58 23.81 11.82 -17.00
N ARG A 59 25.06 11.37 -16.79
CA ARG A 59 26.22 11.85 -17.53
C ARG A 59 26.08 11.63 -19.04
N GLU A 60 25.67 10.43 -19.48
CA GLU A 60 25.43 10.14 -20.89
C GLU A 60 24.35 11.06 -21.49
N ASN A 61 23.28 11.32 -20.74
CA ASN A 61 22.21 12.21 -21.19
C ASN A 61 22.68 13.67 -21.30
N GLU A 62 23.55 14.12 -20.40
CA GLU A 62 24.19 15.43 -20.45
C GLU A 62 25.13 15.56 -21.66
N GLU A 63 25.97 14.55 -21.93
CA GLU A 63 26.82 14.48 -23.13
C GLU A 63 25.98 14.52 -24.41
N ARG A 64 24.87 13.75 -24.44
CA ARG A 64 23.91 13.76 -25.55
C ARG A 64 23.27 15.14 -25.74
N ARG A 65 22.96 15.84 -24.65
CA ARG A 65 22.41 17.21 -24.69
C ARG A 65 23.44 18.22 -25.20
N GLN A 66 24.70 18.10 -24.80
CA GLN A 66 25.79 18.96 -25.27
C GLN A 66 26.08 18.73 -26.75
N LEU A 67 26.14 17.48 -27.20
CA LEU A 67 26.29 17.12 -28.61
C LEU A 67 25.13 17.67 -29.46
N ALA A 68 23.92 17.69 -28.90
CA ALA A 68 22.74 18.27 -29.55
C ALA A 68 22.78 19.81 -29.68
N GLN A 69 23.70 20.50 -28.99
CA GLN A 69 23.91 21.96 -29.14
C GLN A 69 24.87 22.31 -30.29
N GLY A 70 25.58 21.32 -30.86
CA GLY A 70 26.48 21.55 -31.99
C GLY A 70 25.75 21.93 -33.30
N PRO A 71 26.47 22.22 -34.38
CA PRO A 71 25.92 22.54 -35.71
C PRO A 71 25.25 21.33 -36.41
N VAL A 72 24.88 20.32 -35.62
CA VAL A 72 24.21 19.10 -36.08
C VAL A 72 22.80 19.48 -36.50
N CYS A 73 22.58 19.53 -37.81
CA CYS A 73 21.28 19.68 -38.44
C CYS A 73 20.35 18.55 -37.98
N ARG A 74 19.72 18.71 -36.81
CA ARG A 74 18.61 17.86 -36.39
C ARG A 74 17.37 18.41 -37.07
N PRO A 75 16.76 17.67 -38.02
CA PRO A 75 15.48 18.07 -38.55
C PRO A 75 14.49 18.22 -37.39
N ARG A 76 13.70 19.29 -37.42
CA ARG A 76 12.71 19.58 -36.38
C ARG A 76 11.84 18.34 -36.17
N LYS A 77 11.78 17.82 -34.94
CA LYS A 77 10.81 16.76 -34.60
C LYS A 77 9.41 17.35 -34.79
N VAL A 78 8.71 16.93 -35.84
CA VAL A 78 7.34 17.37 -36.07
C VAL A 78 6.44 16.58 -35.12
N HIS A 79 5.96 17.24 -34.08
CA HIS A 79 4.90 16.71 -33.24
C HIS A 79 3.57 16.89 -33.98
N ARG A 80 3.26 15.94 -34.88
CA ARG A 80 1.97 15.92 -35.57
C ARG A 80 0.90 15.47 -34.58
N ASP A 81 -0.18 16.22 -34.51
CA ASP A 81 -1.36 15.80 -33.79
C ASP A 81 -2.13 14.78 -34.63
N TYR A 82 -2.15 13.53 -34.16
CA TYR A 82 -2.86 12.43 -34.81
C TYR A 82 -4.25 12.19 -34.21
N THR A 83 -4.73 13.04 -33.30
CA THR A 83 -6.05 12.89 -32.66
C THR A 83 -7.16 12.72 -33.68
N THR A 84 -7.21 13.54 -34.73
CA THR A 84 -8.22 13.45 -35.80
C THR A 84 -8.17 12.10 -36.55
N PHE A 85 -6.96 11.59 -36.81
CA PHE A 85 -6.78 10.30 -37.47
C PHE A 85 -7.29 9.16 -36.59
N PHE A 86 -6.95 9.15 -35.30
CA PHE A 86 -7.41 8.13 -34.38
C PHE A 86 -8.90 8.23 -34.08
N ALA A 87 -9.47 9.44 -34.01
CA ALA A 87 -10.91 9.64 -33.85
C ALA A 87 -11.70 9.07 -35.04
N LYS A 88 -11.22 9.31 -36.27
CA LYS A 88 -11.84 8.76 -37.49
C LYS A 88 -11.79 7.22 -37.52
N ASN A 89 -10.71 6.63 -37.04
CA ASN A 89 -10.49 5.17 -37.04
C ASN A 89 -10.83 4.52 -35.69
N ALA A 90 -11.56 5.21 -34.82
CA ALA A 90 -11.96 4.65 -33.54
C ALA A 90 -12.94 3.49 -33.78
N LEU A 91 -12.62 2.32 -33.22
CA LEU A 91 -13.49 1.16 -33.29
C LEU A 91 -14.77 1.42 -32.47
N ASN A 92 -15.91 0.98 -33.00
CA ASN A 92 -17.19 1.08 -32.28
C ASN A 92 -17.11 0.28 -30.97
N SER A 93 -17.88 0.67 -29.95
CA SER A 93 -17.98 -0.04 -28.67
C SER A 93 -18.46 -1.49 -28.81
N TYR A 94 -19.14 -1.80 -29.92
CA TYR A 94 -19.59 -3.16 -30.28
C TYR A 94 -18.53 -3.98 -31.02
N TYR A 95 -17.39 -3.39 -31.40
CA TYR A 95 -16.33 -4.12 -32.08
C TYR A 95 -15.73 -5.16 -31.12
N PRO A 96 -15.61 -6.44 -31.54
CA PRO A 96 -15.13 -7.49 -30.67
C PRO A 96 -13.66 -7.23 -30.30
N SER A 97 -13.44 -6.75 -29.09
CA SER A 97 -12.13 -6.71 -28.45
C SER A 97 -12.02 -7.91 -27.51
N TYR A 98 -10.82 -8.48 -27.38
CA TYR A 98 -10.55 -9.45 -26.32
C TYR A 98 -10.94 -8.83 -24.97
N LYS A 99 -11.79 -9.53 -24.21
CA LYS A 99 -12.17 -9.13 -22.84
C LYS A 99 -11.40 -10.02 -21.90
N ILE A 100 -10.69 -9.39 -20.98
CA ILE A 100 -9.94 -10.07 -19.93
C ILE A 100 -10.97 -10.86 -19.10
N PRO A 101 -10.79 -12.19 -18.93
CA PRO A 101 -11.74 -12.99 -18.19
C PRO A 101 -11.77 -12.57 -16.72
N PRO A 102 -12.93 -12.70 -16.05
CA PRO A 102 -13.06 -12.38 -14.63
C PRO A 102 -12.08 -13.22 -13.81
N GLY A 103 -11.37 -12.58 -12.88
CA GLY A 103 -10.35 -13.22 -12.03
C GLY A 103 -8.90 -13.08 -12.50
N THR A 104 -8.64 -12.40 -13.63
CA THR A 104 -7.27 -12.12 -14.07
C THR A 104 -6.67 -10.98 -13.23
N GLN A 105 -5.58 -11.26 -12.49
CA GLN A 105 -4.93 -10.30 -11.58
C GLN A 105 -4.15 -9.17 -12.29
N HIS A 106 -3.86 -9.33 -13.58
CA HIS A 106 -3.08 -8.37 -14.34
C HIS A 106 -4.01 -7.36 -15.03
N MET A 107 -4.50 -6.39 -14.25
CA MET A 107 -5.05 -5.17 -14.83
C MET A 107 -3.89 -4.21 -15.08
N CYS A 108 -3.56 -3.97 -16.35
CA CYS A 108 -2.71 -2.83 -16.70
C CYS A 108 -3.51 -1.56 -16.45
N ALA A 109 -3.09 -0.78 -15.45
CA ALA A 109 -3.58 0.58 -15.19
C ALA A 109 -3.02 1.57 -16.21
#